data_AF-A0A497NDB0-F1
#
_entry.id   AF-A0A497NDB0-F1
#
_cell.length_a   1.000
_cell.length_b   1.000
_cell.length_c   1.000
_cell.angle_alpha   90.00
_cell.angle_beta   90.00
_cell.angle_gamma   90.00
#
_symmetry.space_group_name_H-M   'P 1'
#
loop_
_entity.id
_entity.type
_entity.pdbx_description
1 polymer ?
#
loop_
_entity_poly.entity_id
_entity_poly.type
_entity_poly.pdbx_seq_one_letter_code
_entity_poly.pdbx_strand_id
1 'polypeptide(L)'
;MNLEAYKRSLAQRVSLNRQILQNKYWFLPVDNKGHEDFVPVGRGVKTSDWCGKFRGLMVCKNVDAHKGVVVNGVDCSNKVAVRLQHFWCKNSSCPVCFIRGWSVRGAKFIENRLKEGVKRGLSKIEHVIVSVSKADYDLPEYVLRKKCREFLKACGVVGGCMIFHGFRIDRERGCLKWSPHYHVLGFVLGGYDRCRHCRGGDCYACDGVLGKCYRVYRESGYIIRVLSERKTVFGTAWYQLNHATIRVGLKRFHTVTWFGVCGYNNFQRETAKIEVAVVPCPICGDEMVRCFHVGKRVIHKNIGHKNYEVWFVDDEFDEDGKPNYVEVVGGRGFGG
;
A
#
# COMPACT_ATOMS: atom_id res chain seq x y z
N MET A 1 2.27 -15.40 -23.51
CA MET A 1 3.67 -15.20 -23.07
C MET A 1 4.35 -16.57 -23.01
N ASN A 2 5.53 -16.75 -23.61
CA ASN A 2 6.28 -18.01 -23.49
C ASN A 2 6.64 -18.25 -22.01
N LEU A 3 6.39 -19.47 -21.50
CA LEU A 3 6.66 -19.86 -20.12
C LEU A 3 8.13 -19.63 -19.72
N GLU A 4 9.06 -19.88 -20.64
CA GLU A 4 10.50 -19.65 -20.40
C GLU A 4 10.84 -18.15 -20.32
N ALA A 5 10.21 -17.32 -21.15
CA ALA A 5 10.39 -15.86 -21.08
C ALA A 5 9.85 -15.31 -19.76
N TYR A 6 8.70 -15.81 -19.30
CA TYR A 6 8.15 -15.48 -17.98
C TYR A 6 9.10 -15.86 -16.84
N LYS A 7 9.62 -17.10 -16.84
CA LYS A 7 10.55 -17.59 -15.80
C LYS A 7 11.82 -16.74 -15.73
N ARG A 8 12.42 -16.39 -16.88
CA ARG A 8 13.61 -15.51 -16.94
C ARG A 8 13.31 -14.12 -16.38
N SER A 9 12.17 -13.52 -16.76
CA SER A 9 11.73 -12.22 -16.24
C SER A 9 11.48 -12.27 -14.73
N LEU A 10 10.85 -13.33 -14.23
CA LEU A 10 10.64 -13.52 -12.80
C LEU A 10 11.96 -13.64 -12.05
N ALA A 11 12.90 -14.46 -12.53
CA ALA A 11 14.22 -14.61 -11.91
C ALA A 11 14.96 -13.26 -11.79
N GLN A 12 14.95 -12.44 -12.85
CA GLN A 12 15.51 -11.09 -12.84
C GLN A 12 14.82 -10.17 -11.82
N ARG A 13 13.50 -10.27 -11.67
CA ARG A 13 12.78 -9.46 -10.67
C ARG A 13 13.03 -9.95 -9.25
N VAL A 14 13.15 -11.26 -9.03
CA VAL A 14 13.47 -11.85 -7.72
C VAL A 14 14.87 -11.41 -7.28
N SER A 15 15.84 -11.34 -8.19
CA SER A 15 17.19 -10.87 -7.86
C SER A 15 17.24 -9.37 -7.50
N LEU A 16 16.27 -8.58 -7.96
CA LEU A 16 16.11 -7.18 -7.59
C LEU A 16 15.35 -6.99 -6.27
N ASN A 17 14.35 -7.84 -6.02
CA ASN A 17 13.50 -7.74 -4.84
C ASN A 17 12.84 -9.09 -4.55
N ARG A 18 13.41 -9.85 -3.60
CA ARG A 18 12.92 -11.19 -3.28
C ARG A 18 11.53 -11.20 -2.63
N GLN A 19 11.12 -10.09 -2.02
CA GLN A 19 9.83 -9.99 -1.34
C GLN A 19 8.64 -10.13 -2.28
N ILE A 20 8.84 -9.99 -3.59
CA ILE A 20 7.78 -10.26 -4.55
C ILE A 20 7.22 -11.68 -4.39
N LEU A 21 8.00 -12.63 -3.87
CA LEU A 21 7.57 -14.01 -3.61
C LEU A 21 6.56 -14.14 -2.46
N GLN A 22 6.44 -13.14 -1.58
CA GLN A 22 5.51 -13.17 -0.45
C GLN A 22 4.04 -13.03 -0.88
N ASN A 23 3.78 -12.59 -2.10
CA ASN A 23 2.44 -12.42 -2.61
C ASN A 23 2.34 -12.83 -4.08
N LYS A 24 1.45 -13.79 -4.37
CA LYS A 24 1.19 -14.31 -5.72
C LYS A 24 0.96 -13.19 -6.73
N TYR A 25 0.20 -12.15 -6.38
CA TYR A 25 -0.10 -11.05 -7.30
C TYR A 25 1.16 -10.39 -7.89
N TRP A 26 2.24 -10.32 -7.12
CA TRP A 26 3.45 -9.67 -7.58
C TRP A 26 4.22 -10.50 -8.60
N PHE A 27 4.09 -11.82 -8.64
CA PHE A 27 4.85 -12.64 -9.57
C PHE A 27 4.03 -13.30 -10.66
N LEU A 28 2.75 -13.65 -10.44
CA LEU A 28 1.92 -14.37 -11.42
C LEU A 28 1.97 -13.74 -12.83
N PRO A 29 1.90 -14.54 -13.92
CA PRO A 29 1.82 -14.01 -15.27
C PRO A 29 0.58 -13.12 -15.45
N VAL A 30 0.65 -12.16 -16.36
CA VAL A 30 -0.46 -11.24 -16.66
C VAL A 30 -1.11 -11.63 -17.98
N ASP A 31 -2.43 -11.79 -17.95
CA ASP A 31 -3.29 -11.89 -19.12
C ASP A 31 -3.90 -10.51 -19.38
N ASN A 32 -3.24 -9.76 -20.25
CA ASN A 32 -3.57 -8.38 -20.61
C ASN A 32 -3.93 -8.23 -22.09
N LYS A 33 -4.44 -9.29 -22.73
CA LYS A 33 -4.86 -9.22 -24.14
C LYS A 33 -5.88 -8.08 -24.32
N GLY A 34 -5.57 -7.11 -25.19
CA GLY A 34 -6.38 -5.91 -25.42
C GLY A 34 -6.14 -4.74 -24.44
N HIS A 35 -5.26 -4.93 -23.46
CA HIS A 35 -4.92 -3.96 -22.41
C HIS A 35 -3.40 -3.96 -22.13
N GLU A 36 -2.59 -4.13 -23.17
CA GLU A 36 -1.14 -4.35 -23.07
C GLU A 36 -0.39 -3.16 -22.48
N ASP A 37 -0.98 -1.97 -22.60
CA ASP A 37 -0.50 -0.73 -22.01
C ASP A 37 -0.77 -0.63 -20.50
N PHE A 38 -1.50 -1.58 -19.90
CA PHE A 38 -1.68 -1.68 -18.46
C PHE A 38 -0.82 -2.79 -17.86
N VAL A 39 -0.14 -2.46 -16.75
CA VAL A 39 0.68 -3.41 -16.00
C VAL A 39 0.46 -3.25 -14.49
N PRO A 40 0.55 -4.33 -13.70
CA PRO A 40 0.64 -4.20 -12.25
C PRO A 40 1.86 -3.35 -11.86
N VAL A 41 1.76 -2.63 -10.75
CA VAL A 41 2.90 -1.90 -10.17
C VAL A 41 4.11 -2.83 -9.95
N GLY A 42 5.31 -2.25 -10.01
CA GLY A 42 6.55 -3.01 -9.82
C GLY A 42 6.90 -3.99 -10.94
N ARG A 43 6.29 -3.87 -12.12
CA ARG A 43 6.57 -4.70 -13.32
C ARG A 43 7.44 -4.00 -14.37
N GLY A 44 7.90 -2.78 -14.11
CA GLY A 44 8.83 -2.06 -14.98
C GLY A 44 10.29 -2.42 -14.71
N VAL A 45 11.19 -1.52 -15.15
CA VAL A 45 12.64 -1.61 -14.91
C VAL A 45 13.05 -0.82 -13.66
N LYS A 46 14.24 -1.08 -13.13
CA LYS A 46 14.83 -0.27 -12.07
C LYS A 46 15.03 1.15 -12.60
N THR A 47 14.38 2.14 -11.99
CA THR A 47 14.33 3.52 -12.51
C THR A 47 15.43 4.44 -11.97
N SER A 48 16.32 3.93 -11.11
CA SER A 48 17.46 4.67 -10.57
C SER A 48 18.44 3.69 -9.93
N ASP A 49 19.74 3.85 -10.16
CA ASP A 49 20.78 2.97 -9.61
C ASP A 49 20.87 3.02 -8.09
N TRP A 50 20.51 4.16 -7.50
CA TRP A 50 20.43 4.34 -6.05
C TRP A 50 19.23 3.62 -5.43
N CYS A 51 18.20 3.31 -6.21
CA CYS A 51 17.01 2.63 -5.68
C CYS A 51 17.37 1.26 -5.11
N GLY A 52 17.02 1.04 -3.84
CA GLY A 52 17.34 -0.17 -3.08
C GLY A 52 18.77 -0.25 -2.56
N LYS A 53 19.61 0.79 -2.74
CA LYS A 53 20.91 0.85 -2.07
C LYS A 53 20.71 1.13 -0.58
N PHE A 54 21.49 0.45 0.24
CA PHE A 54 21.48 0.60 1.69
C PHE A 54 21.91 2.01 2.10
N ARG A 55 21.17 2.60 3.05
CA ARG A 55 21.35 3.96 3.56
C ARG A 55 21.86 3.98 5.01
N GLY A 56 21.55 2.96 5.80
CA GLY A 56 21.90 2.90 7.21
C GLY A 56 20.96 2.02 8.01
N LEU A 57 21.21 1.96 9.31
CA LEU A 57 20.37 1.25 10.27
C LEU A 57 19.63 2.25 11.14
N MET A 58 18.37 1.92 11.43
CA MET A 58 17.64 2.47 12.56
C MET A 58 17.55 1.38 13.63
N VAL A 59 17.81 1.73 14.88
CA VAL A 59 17.84 0.79 16.00
C VAL A 59 16.96 1.32 17.11
N CYS A 60 16.03 0.50 17.60
CA CYS A 60 15.33 0.77 18.84
C CYS A 60 16.16 0.21 19.98
N LYS A 61 16.59 1.09 20.88
CA LYS A 61 17.35 0.74 22.09
C LYS A 61 16.49 0.60 23.34
N ASN A 62 15.17 0.75 23.23
CA ASN A 62 14.26 0.54 24.36
C ASN A 62 14.04 -0.95 24.63
N VAL A 63 15.09 -1.64 25.08
CA VAL A 63 15.09 -3.08 25.34
C VAL A 63 14.14 -3.48 26.46
N ASP A 64 13.88 -2.57 27.40
CA ASP A 64 12.91 -2.76 28.48
C ASP A 64 11.48 -2.90 27.94
N ALA A 65 11.10 -2.04 26.99
CA ALA A 65 9.79 -2.14 26.32
C ALA A 65 9.65 -3.38 25.42
N HIS A 66 10.73 -4.12 25.18
CA HIS A 66 10.70 -5.37 24.41
C HIS A 66 10.55 -6.62 25.29
N LYS A 67 10.64 -6.50 26.63
CA LYS A 67 10.54 -7.64 27.55
C LYS A 67 9.19 -8.35 27.42
N GLY A 68 9.23 -9.68 27.29
CA GLY A 68 8.05 -10.54 27.16
C GLY A 68 7.32 -10.43 25.82
N VAL A 69 7.84 -9.66 24.85
CA VAL A 69 7.23 -9.52 23.53
C VAL A 69 7.80 -10.57 22.58
N VAL A 70 6.93 -11.39 21.98
CA VAL A 70 7.29 -12.38 20.97
C VAL A 70 6.75 -11.95 19.61
N VAL A 71 7.62 -11.80 18.62
CA VAL A 71 7.24 -11.44 17.25
C VAL A 71 7.66 -12.54 16.28
N ASN A 72 6.69 -13.11 15.56
CA ASN A 72 6.93 -14.22 14.62
C ASN A 72 7.67 -15.42 15.25
N GLY A 73 7.41 -15.71 16.52
CA GLY A 73 8.07 -16.79 17.27
C GLY A 73 9.47 -16.45 17.79
N VAL A 74 9.92 -15.20 17.63
CA VAL A 74 11.21 -14.72 18.17
C VAL A 74 10.96 -13.91 19.43
N ASP A 75 11.58 -14.33 20.54
CA ASP A 75 11.59 -13.56 21.79
C ASP A 75 12.46 -12.32 21.62
N CYS A 76 11.87 -11.16 21.88
CA CYS A 76 12.50 -9.85 21.73
C CYS A 76 13.05 -9.31 23.06
N SER A 77 12.90 -10.06 24.16
CA SER A 77 13.31 -9.64 25.50
C SER A 77 14.79 -9.30 25.54
N ASN A 78 15.12 -8.12 26.07
CA ASN A 78 16.48 -7.60 26.19
C ASN A 78 17.26 -7.48 24.86
N LYS A 79 16.56 -7.48 23.72
CA LYS A 79 17.16 -7.34 22.39
C LYS A 79 16.84 -5.99 21.80
N VAL A 80 17.73 -5.45 20.97
CA VAL A 80 17.44 -4.27 20.16
C VAL A 80 16.64 -4.66 18.92
N ALA A 81 15.77 -3.75 18.47
CA ALA A 81 15.10 -3.92 17.17
C ALA A 81 15.89 -3.16 16.10
N VAL A 82 16.39 -3.86 15.10
CA VAL A 82 17.24 -3.29 14.04
C VAL A 82 16.45 -3.24 12.76
N ARG A 83 16.47 -2.11 12.05
CA ARG A 83 15.78 -1.91 10.78
C ARG A 83 16.70 -1.32 9.74
N LEU A 84 16.75 -1.96 8.58
CA LEU A 84 17.51 -1.48 7.43
C LEU A 84 16.76 -0.36 6.73
N GLN A 85 17.48 0.71 6.42
CA GLN A 85 17.02 1.78 5.54
C GLN A 85 17.68 1.67 4.17
N HIS A 86 16.91 2.02 3.14
CA HIS A 86 17.37 2.07 1.76
C HIS A 86 16.89 3.36 1.09
N PHE A 87 17.59 3.73 0.03
CA PHE A 87 17.13 4.77 -0.87
C PHE A 87 16.01 4.25 -1.77
N TRP A 88 14.98 5.05 -1.97
CA TRP A 88 13.83 4.69 -2.80
C TRP A 88 13.58 5.76 -3.85
N CYS A 89 13.52 5.37 -5.12
CA CYS A 89 13.16 6.29 -6.21
C CYS A 89 11.68 6.72 -6.20
N LYS A 90 10.85 6.07 -5.36
CA LYS A 90 9.43 6.38 -5.17
C LYS A 90 8.61 6.31 -6.47
N ASN A 91 9.02 5.47 -7.43
CA ASN A 91 8.31 5.21 -8.68
C ASN A 91 7.45 3.93 -8.58
N SER A 92 6.21 3.98 -9.09
CA SER A 92 5.24 2.87 -9.08
C SER A 92 5.63 1.71 -10.00
N SER A 93 6.36 1.97 -11.09
CA SER A 93 6.81 0.92 -12.00
C SER A 93 8.07 0.18 -11.51
N CYS A 94 8.85 0.81 -10.62
CA CYS A 94 10.14 0.29 -10.18
C CYS A 94 9.97 -1.02 -9.37
N PRO A 95 10.57 -2.15 -9.80
CA PRO A 95 10.43 -3.45 -9.14
C PRO A 95 11.07 -3.49 -7.74
N VAL A 96 12.00 -2.58 -7.46
CA VAL A 96 12.73 -2.51 -6.19
C VAL A 96 11.93 -1.78 -5.11
N CYS A 97 11.35 -0.61 -5.42
CA CYS A 97 10.73 0.23 -4.39
C CYS A 97 9.21 0.25 -4.37
N PHE A 98 8.49 -0.39 -5.30
CA PHE A 98 7.03 -0.26 -5.34
C PHE A 98 6.36 -0.70 -4.03
N ILE A 99 6.89 -1.73 -3.35
CA ILE A 99 6.39 -2.25 -2.05
C ILE A 99 6.75 -1.34 -0.87
N ARG A 100 7.96 -0.77 -0.83
CA ARG A 100 8.51 -0.13 0.40
C ARG A 100 8.78 1.36 0.29
N GLY A 101 8.89 1.86 -0.93
CA GLY A 101 9.10 3.26 -1.23
C GLY A 101 7.80 3.92 -1.69
N TRP A 102 7.37 3.60 -2.91
CA TRP A 102 6.24 4.27 -3.55
C TRP A 102 4.91 4.04 -2.82
N SER A 103 4.53 2.77 -2.58
CA SER A 103 3.25 2.47 -1.92
C SER A 103 3.21 2.92 -0.47
N VAL A 104 4.30 2.80 0.30
CA VAL A 104 4.39 3.32 1.68
C VAL A 104 4.20 4.84 1.71
N ARG A 105 4.89 5.56 0.82
CA ARG A 105 4.73 7.02 0.69
C ARG A 105 3.29 7.38 0.33
N GLY A 106 2.72 6.71 -0.68
CA GLY A 106 1.34 6.91 -1.11
C GLY A 106 0.32 6.63 0.00
N ALA A 107 0.52 5.55 0.76
CA ALA A 107 -0.35 5.16 1.85
C ALA A 107 -0.33 6.17 3.00
N LYS A 108 0.85 6.71 3.36
CA LYS A 108 0.96 7.81 4.34
C LYS A 108 0.20 9.06 3.87
N PHE A 109 0.34 9.43 2.60
CA PHE A 109 -0.42 10.56 2.05
C PHE A 109 -1.93 10.33 2.08
N ILE A 110 -2.38 9.12 1.73
CA ILE A 110 -3.79 8.75 1.77
C ILE A 110 -4.30 8.83 3.21
N GLU A 111 -3.60 8.18 4.14
CA GLU A 111 -3.99 8.15 5.54
C GLU A 111 -4.06 9.54 6.14
N ASN A 112 -3.01 10.36 5.97
CA ASN A 112 -2.98 11.70 6.55
C ASN A 112 -4.14 12.56 6.03
N ARG A 113 -4.40 12.51 4.72
CA ARG A 113 -5.50 13.29 4.12
C ARG A 113 -6.87 12.83 4.62
N LEU A 114 -7.08 11.52 4.73
CA LEU A 114 -8.36 10.98 5.21
C LEU A 114 -8.54 11.20 6.72
N LYS A 115 -7.49 11.03 7.54
CA LYS A 115 -7.55 11.38 8.97
C LYS A 115 -7.86 12.85 9.18
N GLU A 116 -7.29 13.72 8.35
CA GLU A 116 -7.63 15.15 8.36
C GLU A 116 -9.10 15.39 7.96
N GLY A 117 -9.62 14.64 6.99
CA GLY A 117 -11.05 14.64 6.69
C GLY A 117 -11.94 14.29 7.90
N VAL A 118 -11.56 13.27 8.68
CA VAL A 118 -12.27 12.89 9.93
C VAL A 118 -12.23 14.05 10.94
N LYS A 119 -11.05 14.69 11.13
CA LYS A 119 -10.92 15.85 12.03
C LYS A 119 -11.83 17.02 11.62
N ARG A 120 -12.08 17.18 10.33
CA ARG A 120 -13.00 18.18 9.77
C ARG A 120 -14.48 17.78 9.86
N GLY A 121 -14.82 16.74 10.61
CA GLY A 121 -16.20 16.30 10.84
C GLY A 121 -16.76 15.37 9.77
N LEU A 122 -15.94 14.84 8.86
CA LEU A 122 -16.38 13.76 7.97
C LEU A 122 -16.56 12.46 8.75
N SER A 123 -17.37 11.55 8.20
CA SER A 123 -17.67 10.24 8.81
C SER A 123 -16.41 9.39 9.04
N LYS A 124 -16.59 8.20 9.62
CA LYS A 124 -15.58 7.14 9.58
C LYS A 124 -15.13 6.86 8.12
N ILE A 125 -13.87 6.46 7.98
CA ILE A 125 -13.27 6.11 6.69
C ILE A 125 -13.70 4.70 6.32
N GLU A 126 -14.44 4.58 5.23
CA GLU A 126 -14.93 3.32 4.68
C GLU A 126 -14.07 2.81 3.54
N HIS A 127 -14.00 1.48 3.41
CA HIS A 127 -13.35 0.83 2.28
C HIS A 127 -14.39 0.30 1.31
N VAL A 128 -14.53 0.93 0.14
CA VAL A 128 -15.53 0.59 -0.87
C VAL A 128 -14.84 0.01 -2.10
N ILE A 129 -15.40 -1.04 -2.69
CA ILE A 129 -14.98 -1.56 -3.99
C ILE A 129 -16.04 -1.18 -5.01
N VAL A 130 -15.60 -0.64 -6.15
CA VAL A 130 -16.42 -0.45 -7.35
C VAL A 130 -15.90 -1.39 -8.42
N SER A 131 -16.64 -2.45 -8.73
CA SER A 131 -16.31 -3.34 -9.83
C SER A 131 -17.03 -2.87 -11.09
N VAL A 132 -16.27 -2.68 -12.16
CA VAL A 132 -16.78 -2.20 -13.45
C VAL A 132 -17.68 -3.25 -14.08
N SER A 133 -18.75 -2.82 -14.75
CA SER A 133 -19.60 -3.73 -15.54
C SER A 133 -18.80 -4.34 -16.68
N LYS A 134 -19.00 -5.63 -16.98
CA LYS A 134 -18.29 -6.30 -18.09
C LYS A 134 -18.51 -5.61 -19.44
N ALA A 135 -19.70 -5.02 -19.64
CA ALA A 135 -20.02 -4.29 -20.86
C ALA A 135 -19.14 -3.05 -21.10
N ASP A 136 -18.47 -2.56 -20.05
CA ASP A 136 -17.63 -1.37 -20.10
C ASP A 136 -16.12 -1.68 -20.10
N TYR A 137 -15.70 -2.95 -20.10
CA TYR A 137 -14.28 -3.32 -19.90
C TYR A 137 -13.32 -2.72 -20.94
N ASP A 138 -13.82 -2.44 -22.14
CA ASP A 138 -13.05 -1.87 -23.25
C ASP A 138 -13.06 -0.34 -23.28
N LEU A 139 -13.80 0.31 -22.37
CA LEU A 139 -13.79 1.76 -22.27
C LEU A 139 -12.43 2.28 -21.76
N PRO A 140 -11.98 3.45 -22.23
CA PRO A 140 -10.78 4.08 -21.69
C PRO A 140 -10.88 4.29 -20.18
N GLU A 141 -9.78 4.07 -19.45
CA GLU A 141 -9.79 4.11 -17.98
C GLU A 141 -10.28 5.45 -17.41
N TYR A 142 -10.02 6.58 -18.07
CA TYR A 142 -10.51 7.88 -17.61
C TYR A 142 -12.05 7.98 -17.67
N VAL A 143 -12.69 7.29 -18.63
CA VAL A 143 -14.15 7.16 -18.74
C VAL A 143 -14.66 6.27 -17.62
N LEU A 144 -14.04 5.11 -17.40
CA LEU A 144 -14.37 4.21 -16.29
C LEU A 144 -14.31 4.93 -14.94
N ARG A 145 -13.24 5.70 -14.72
CA ARG A 145 -13.03 6.49 -13.51
C ARG A 145 -14.13 7.52 -13.30
N LYS A 146 -14.55 8.20 -14.37
CA LYS A 146 -15.66 9.17 -14.33
C LYS A 146 -16.98 8.47 -13.92
N LYS A 147 -17.35 7.37 -14.60
CA LYS A 147 -18.55 6.59 -14.28
C LYS A 147 -18.53 6.08 -12.83
N CYS A 148 -17.41 5.49 -12.40
CA CYS A 148 -17.27 4.99 -11.03
C CYS A 148 -17.47 6.08 -9.98
N ARG A 149 -16.95 7.29 -10.21
CA ARG A 149 -17.13 8.44 -9.30
C ARG A 149 -18.59 8.91 -9.25
N GLU A 150 -19.28 8.92 -10.38
CA GLU A 150 -20.71 9.27 -10.45
C GLU A 150 -21.56 8.25 -9.68
N PHE A 151 -21.29 6.96 -9.87
CA PHE A 151 -21.99 5.89 -9.16
C PHE A 151 -21.67 5.87 -7.66
N LEU A 152 -20.43 6.13 -7.26
CA LEU A 152 -20.06 6.34 -5.85
C LEU A 152 -20.88 7.46 -5.22
N LYS A 153 -21.01 8.60 -5.90
CA LYS A 153 -21.83 9.73 -5.43
C LYS A 153 -23.30 9.33 -5.30
N ALA A 154 -23.85 8.61 -6.28
CA ALA A 154 -25.23 8.09 -6.22
C ALA A 154 -25.47 7.15 -5.03
N CYS A 155 -24.43 6.42 -4.62
CA CYS A 155 -24.46 5.55 -3.43
C CYS A 155 -24.28 6.31 -2.10
N GLY A 156 -24.07 7.63 -2.13
CA GLY A 156 -23.83 8.45 -0.94
C GLY A 156 -22.36 8.50 -0.50
N VAL A 157 -21.41 8.07 -1.33
CA VAL A 157 -19.98 8.25 -1.07
C VAL A 157 -19.59 9.68 -1.48
N VAL A 158 -19.32 10.54 -0.50
CA VAL A 158 -19.19 12.00 -0.68
C VAL A 158 -17.77 12.45 -1.01
N GLY A 159 -16.78 11.60 -0.79
CA GLY A 159 -15.40 11.88 -1.18
C GLY A 159 -14.43 10.85 -0.66
N GLY A 160 -13.21 10.89 -1.18
CA GLY A 160 -12.16 9.94 -0.82
C GLY A 160 -11.08 9.87 -1.89
N CYS A 161 -10.34 8.77 -1.90
CA CYS A 161 -9.44 8.40 -2.98
C CYS A 161 -9.87 7.10 -3.66
N MET A 162 -9.82 7.06 -4.98
CA MET A 162 -9.98 5.86 -5.81
C MET A 162 -8.60 5.36 -6.24
N ILE A 163 -8.33 4.07 -6.07
CA ILE A 163 -7.08 3.40 -6.46
C ILE A 163 -7.41 2.39 -7.56
N PHE A 164 -6.88 2.61 -8.75
CA PHE A 164 -7.18 1.79 -9.92
C PHE A 164 -6.52 0.41 -9.86
N HIS A 165 -7.32 -0.63 -10.06
CA HIS A 165 -6.89 -2.02 -10.18
C HIS A 165 -7.47 -2.61 -11.46
N GLY A 166 -6.63 -2.77 -12.48
CA GLY A 166 -7.01 -3.38 -13.75
C GLY A 166 -7.07 -4.90 -13.68
N PHE A 167 -6.36 -5.53 -12.74
CA PHE A 167 -6.20 -6.98 -12.72
C PHE A 167 -6.72 -7.65 -11.44
N ARG A 168 -7.13 -8.91 -11.55
CA ARG A 168 -7.47 -9.80 -10.43
C ARG A 168 -6.79 -11.16 -10.59
N ILE A 169 -6.53 -11.83 -9.48
CA ILE A 169 -6.02 -13.21 -9.50
C ILE A 169 -7.10 -14.14 -10.05
N ASP A 170 -6.79 -14.80 -11.16
CA ASP A 170 -7.47 -15.99 -11.62
C ASP A 170 -6.80 -17.21 -10.97
N ARG A 171 -7.48 -17.84 -10.00
CA ARG A 171 -6.92 -18.97 -9.25
C ARG A 171 -6.82 -20.24 -10.07
N GLU A 172 -7.73 -20.41 -11.02
CA GLU A 172 -7.80 -21.59 -11.88
C GLU A 172 -6.69 -21.54 -12.93
N ARG A 173 -6.54 -20.39 -13.59
CA ARG A 173 -5.51 -20.18 -14.61
C ARG A 173 -4.13 -19.85 -14.04
N GLY A 174 -4.05 -19.52 -12.75
CA GLY A 174 -2.81 -19.09 -12.12
C GLY A 174 -2.22 -17.83 -12.76
N CYS A 175 -3.07 -16.85 -13.12
CA CYS A 175 -2.64 -15.61 -13.77
C CYS A 175 -3.37 -14.39 -13.20
N LEU A 176 -2.95 -13.20 -13.61
CA LEU A 176 -3.66 -11.94 -13.40
C LEU A 176 -4.51 -11.65 -14.63
N LYS A 177 -5.83 -11.71 -14.50
CA LYS A 177 -6.78 -11.39 -15.60
C LYS A 177 -7.29 -9.97 -15.52
N TRP A 178 -7.58 -9.37 -16.67
CA TRP A 178 -8.26 -8.07 -16.74
C TRP A 178 -9.64 -8.15 -16.09
N SER A 179 -9.86 -7.32 -15.08
CA SER A 179 -11.11 -7.16 -14.36
C SER A 179 -11.05 -5.81 -13.65
N PRO A 180 -11.26 -4.70 -14.38
CA PRO A 180 -11.07 -3.37 -13.85
C PRO A 180 -12.02 -3.09 -12.68
N HIS A 181 -11.45 -2.55 -11.62
CA HIS A 181 -12.18 -2.13 -10.44
C HIS A 181 -11.40 -1.04 -9.71
N TYR A 182 -12.09 -0.34 -8.82
CA TYR A 182 -11.50 0.67 -7.96
C TYR A 182 -11.68 0.28 -6.51
N HIS A 183 -10.58 0.34 -5.78
CA HIS A 183 -10.62 0.38 -4.33
C HIS A 183 -10.71 1.82 -3.88
N VAL A 184 -11.65 2.10 -2.99
CA VAL A 184 -11.96 3.45 -2.51
C VAL A 184 -11.76 3.48 -1.01
N LEU A 185 -10.99 4.44 -0.54
CA LEU A 185 -10.98 4.82 0.87
C LEU A 185 -11.64 6.19 0.95
N GLY A 186 -12.79 6.27 1.60
CA GLY A 186 -13.63 7.45 1.52
C GLY A 186 -14.73 7.51 2.57
N PHE A 187 -15.57 8.52 2.43
CA PHE A 187 -16.59 8.89 3.41
C PHE A 187 -17.97 8.64 2.84
N VAL A 188 -18.85 8.13 3.68
CA VAL A 188 -20.25 7.85 3.34
C VAL A 188 -21.11 8.84 4.10
N LEU A 189 -21.98 9.57 3.40
CA LEU A 189 -22.87 10.55 4.01
C LEU A 189 -23.78 9.88 5.05
N GLY A 190 -23.77 10.40 6.28
CA GLY A 190 -24.50 9.79 7.41
C GLY A 190 -23.89 8.50 7.95
N GLY A 191 -22.71 8.09 7.46
CA GLY A 191 -22.03 6.86 7.85
C GLY A 191 -22.62 5.60 7.21
N TYR A 192 -21.99 4.45 7.48
CA TYR A 192 -22.43 3.14 7.00
C TYR A 192 -22.98 2.23 8.10
N ASP A 193 -22.95 2.67 9.36
CA ASP A 193 -23.27 1.84 10.53
C ASP A 193 -24.69 1.25 10.47
N ARG A 194 -25.69 2.02 9.99
CA ARG A 194 -27.07 1.53 9.78
C ARG A 194 -27.11 0.29 8.86
N CYS A 195 -26.35 0.32 7.76
CA CYS A 195 -26.29 -0.82 6.83
C CYS A 195 -25.44 -1.98 7.38
N ARG A 196 -24.44 -1.69 8.23
CA ARG A 196 -23.56 -2.70 8.83
C ARG A 196 -24.30 -3.60 9.83
N HIS A 197 -25.28 -3.05 10.54
CA HIS A 197 -26.09 -3.75 11.55
C HIS A 197 -27.50 -4.11 11.05
N CYS A 198 -27.77 -3.91 9.76
CA CYS A 198 -29.07 -4.23 9.17
C CYS A 198 -29.28 -5.75 9.11
N ARG A 199 -30.49 -6.22 9.47
CA ARG A 199 -30.89 -7.64 9.38
C ARG A 199 -31.37 -8.06 7.99
N GLY A 200 -31.23 -7.20 6.99
CA GLY A 200 -31.75 -7.42 5.63
C GLY A 200 -33.21 -7.01 5.50
N GLY A 201 -33.79 -7.30 4.33
CA GLY A 201 -35.13 -6.88 3.91
C GLY A 201 -35.12 -6.47 2.44
N ASP A 202 -36.15 -5.74 2.01
CA ASP A 202 -36.17 -5.17 0.66
C ASP A 202 -35.19 -3.99 0.53
N CYS A 203 -33.97 -4.28 0.10
CA CYS A 203 -32.97 -3.24 -0.16
C CYS A 203 -33.34 -2.36 -1.35
N TYR A 204 -34.18 -2.80 -2.28
CA TYR A 204 -34.54 -1.98 -3.44
C TYR A 204 -35.34 -0.74 -3.03
N ALA A 205 -36.31 -0.91 -2.12
CA ALA A 205 -37.09 0.18 -1.52
C ALA A 205 -36.33 0.97 -0.42
N CYS A 206 -35.19 0.46 0.06
CA CYS A 206 -34.44 1.05 1.15
C CYS A 206 -33.68 2.33 0.73
N ASP A 207 -33.73 3.35 1.59
CA ASP A 207 -33.00 4.62 1.46
C ASP A 207 -31.53 4.53 1.93
N GLY A 208 -31.17 3.42 2.59
CA GLY A 208 -29.82 3.13 3.03
C GLY A 208 -28.82 2.96 1.88
N VAL A 209 -27.53 3.02 2.21
CA VAL A 209 -26.41 2.94 1.27
C VAL A 209 -26.48 1.68 0.41
N LEU A 210 -26.77 0.53 1.01
CA LEU A 210 -26.92 -0.72 0.28
C LEU A 210 -28.08 -0.68 -0.74
N GLY A 211 -29.19 -0.03 -0.40
CA GLY A 211 -30.29 0.13 -1.34
C GLY A 211 -29.95 1.03 -2.52
N LYS A 212 -29.23 2.13 -2.27
CA LYS A 212 -28.68 2.99 -3.32
C LYS A 212 -27.71 2.22 -4.23
N CYS A 213 -26.78 1.45 -3.66
CA CYS A 213 -25.86 0.58 -4.42
C CYS A 213 -26.59 -0.46 -5.25
N TYR A 214 -27.66 -1.06 -4.70
CA TYR A 214 -28.44 -2.07 -5.40
C TYR A 214 -29.17 -1.51 -6.62
N ARG A 215 -29.75 -0.31 -6.51
CA ARG A 215 -30.38 0.39 -7.65
C ARG A 215 -29.36 0.71 -8.74
N VAL A 216 -28.20 1.25 -8.37
CA VAL A 216 -27.08 1.47 -9.32
C VAL A 216 -26.68 0.18 -10.03
N TYR A 217 -26.59 -0.94 -9.31
CA TYR A 217 -26.28 -2.23 -9.93
C TYR A 217 -27.36 -2.65 -10.95
N ARG A 218 -28.64 -2.53 -10.60
CA ARG A 218 -29.76 -2.89 -11.50
C ARG A 218 -29.77 -2.08 -12.79
N GLU A 219 -29.40 -0.80 -12.72
CA GLU A 219 -29.41 0.11 -13.87
C GLU A 219 -28.15 0.01 -14.73
N SER A 220 -26.98 -0.20 -14.12
CA SER A 220 -25.68 -0.06 -14.82
C SER A 220 -24.85 -1.33 -14.91
N GLY A 221 -25.17 -2.35 -14.09
CA GLY A 221 -24.33 -3.54 -13.90
C GLY A 221 -23.07 -3.31 -13.05
N TYR A 222 -22.84 -2.10 -12.52
CA TYR A 222 -21.71 -1.82 -11.64
C TYR A 222 -21.97 -2.35 -10.22
N ILE A 223 -20.97 -3.01 -9.64
CA ILE A 223 -21.08 -3.55 -8.29
C ILE A 223 -20.34 -2.65 -7.32
N ILE A 224 -21.07 -2.02 -6.41
CA ILE A 224 -20.52 -1.16 -5.36
C ILE A 224 -20.72 -1.85 -4.01
N ARG A 225 -19.63 -2.21 -3.35
CA ARG A 225 -19.64 -2.93 -2.08
C ARG A 225 -18.78 -2.22 -1.05
N VAL A 226 -19.36 -1.86 0.08
CA VAL A 226 -18.62 -1.43 1.28
C VAL A 226 -18.11 -2.69 1.99
N LEU A 227 -16.83 -2.72 2.33
CA LEU A 227 -16.20 -3.85 3.01
C LEU A 227 -16.29 -3.72 4.53
N SER A 228 -15.86 -4.78 5.22
CA SER A 228 -15.74 -4.79 6.67
C SER A 228 -14.76 -3.72 7.15
N GLU A 229 -14.96 -3.30 8.41
CA GLU A 229 -14.06 -2.36 9.07
C GLU A 229 -12.62 -2.87 9.04
N ARG A 230 -11.70 -1.96 8.74
CA ARG A 230 -10.29 -2.29 8.57
C ARG A 230 -9.53 -1.99 9.85
N LYS A 231 -8.50 -2.80 10.11
CA LYS A 231 -7.59 -2.58 11.25
C LYS A 231 -6.92 -1.21 11.18
N THR A 232 -6.41 -0.83 10.00
CA THR A 232 -5.77 0.48 9.79
C THR A 232 -6.01 1.02 8.38
N VAL A 233 -6.06 2.35 8.28
CA VAL A 233 -6.18 3.07 7.00
C VAL A 233 -4.87 2.93 6.21
N PHE A 234 -3.72 3.16 6.87
CA PHE A 234 -2.40 2.95 6.26
C PHE A 234 -2.23 1.55 5.68
N GLY A 235 -2.52 0.50 6.45
CA GLY A 235 -2.35 -0.89 5.99
C GLY A 235 -3.23 -1.22 4.79
N THR A 236 -4.47 -0.71 4.80
CA THR A 236 -5.39 -0.88 3.66
C THR A 236 -4.87 -0.13 2.43
N ALA A 237 -4.53 1.15 2.57
CA ALA A 237 -4.00 1.95 1.47
C ALA A 237 -2.71 1.36 0.89
N TRP A 238 -1.80 0.89 1.74
CA TRP A 238 -0.56 0.23 1.33
C TRP A 238 -0.82 -1.05 0.56
N TYR A 239 -1.73 -1.90 1.04
CA TYR A 239 -2.13 -3.13 0.36
C TYR A 239 -2.76 -2.82 -1.02
N GLN A 240 -3.66 -1.84 -1.09
CA GLN A 240 -4.26 -1.48 -2.37
C GLN A 240 -3.22 -0.87 -3.34
N LEU A 241 -2.33 0.00 -2.86
CA LEU A 241 -1.29 0.58 -3.72
C LEU A 241 -0.35 -0.49 -4.27
N ASN A 242 0.09 -1.45 -3.46
CA ASN A 242 1.03 -2.48 -3.92
C ASN A 242 0.38 -3.56 -4.82
N HIS A 243 -0.94 -3.52 -5.01
CA HIS A 243 -1.68 -4.32 -6.01
C HIS A 243 -2.22 -3.47 -7.18
N ALA A 244 -1.99 -2.16 -7.16
CA ALA A 244 -2.56 -1.26 -8.13
C ALA A 244 -2.06 -1.53 -9.56
N THR A 245 -2.75 -0.93 -10.52
CA THR A 245 -2.38 -0.99 -11.93
C THR A 245 -1.93 0.39 -12.40
N ILE A 246 -0.93 0.40 -13.28
CA ILE A 246 -0.43 1.60 -13.95
C ILE A 246 -0.52 1.42 -15.45
N ARG A 247 -0.67 2.54 -16.16
CA ARG A 247 -0.56 2.57 -17.62
C ARG A 247 0.87 2.95 -18.03
N VAL A 248 1.55 2.09 -18.77
CA VAL A 248 2.86 2.37 -19.35
C VAL A 248 2.73 3.32 -20.54
N GLY A 249 3.80 4.03 -20.89
CA GLY A 249 3.79 5.02 -21.98
C GLY A 249 3.13 6.36 -21.63
N LEU A 250 2.38 6.47 -20.54
CA LEU A 250 1.82 7.74 -20.05
C LEU A 250 2.70 8.39 -18.99
N LYS A 251 3.19 9.61 -19.26
CA LYS A 251 4.07 10.38 -18.34
C LYS A 251 3.44 10.63 -16.96
N ARG A 252 2.11 10.74 -16.86
CA ARG A 252 1.37 11.09 -15.63
C ARG A 252 0.09 10.27 -15.45
N PHE A 253 0.21 8.95 -15.47
CA PHE A 253 -0.93 8.11 -15.09
C PHE A 253 -1.26 8.27 -13.59
N HIS A 254 -2.52 8.57 -13.28
CA HIS A 254 -3.00 8.75 -11.91
C HIS A 254 -3.47 7.42 -11.32
N THR A 255 -2.57 6.70 -10.64
CA THR A 255 -2.94 5.48 -9.89
C THR A 255 -3.96 5.77 -8.78
N VAL A 256 -3.85 6.95 -8.16
CA VAL A 256 -4.76 7.43 -7.11
C VAL A 256 -5.45 8.69 -7.60
N THR A 257 -6.78 8.70 -7.53
CA THR A 257 -7.60 9.86 -7.86
C THR A 257 -8.38 10.33 -6.63
N TRP A 258 -8.18 11.58 -6.24
CA TRP A 258 -8.97 12.23 -5.19
C TRP A 258 -10.27 12.79 -5.76
N PHE A 259 -11.38 12.64 -5.03
CA PHE A 259 -12.69 13.11 -5.49
C PHE A 259 -13.58 13.60 -4.35
N GLY A 260 -14.65 14.30 -4.73
CA GLY A 260 -15.66 14.81 -3.81
C GLY A 260 -15.07 15.81 -2.82
N VAL A 261 -15.46 15.70 -1.55
CA VAL A 261 -14.94 16.56 -0.47
C VAL A 261 -13.42 16.43 -0.27
N CYS A 262 -12.80 15.33 -0.73
CA CYS A 262 -11.35 15.11 -0.66
C CYS A 262 -10.60 15.57 -1.92
N GLY A 263 -11.30 16.08 -2.93
CA GLY A 263 -10.71 16.56 -4.18
C GLY A 263 -9.73 17.70 -3.96
N TYR A 264 -8.73 17.87 -4.83
CA TYR A 264 -7.65 18.85 -4.62
C TYR A 264 -8.14 20.29 -4.43
N ASN A 265 -9.19 20.69 -5.15
CA ASN A 265 -9.74 22.05 -5.04
C ASN A 265 -10.62 22.24 -3.80
N ASN A 266 -11.19 21.16 -3.27
CA ASN A 266 -12.13 21.19 -2.13
C ASN A 266 -11.44 20.91 -0.80
N PHE A 267 -10.31 20.21 -0.86
CA PHE A 267 -9.50 19.85 0.29
C PHE A 267 -8.20 20.63 0.21
N GLN A 268 -8.31 21.94 0.48
CA GLN A 268 -7.16 22.83 0.56
C GLN A 268 -6.20 22.28 1.61
N ARG A 269 -4.95 22.13 1.19
CA ARG A 269 -3.85 21.80 2.10
C ARG A 269 -3.70 23.00 3.02
N GLU A 270 -4.22 22.89 4.23
CA GLU A 270 -3.42 23.45 5.31
C GLU A 270 -2.05 22.79 5.19
N THR A 271 -1.01 23.59 5.30
CA THR A 271 0.38 23.18 5.46
C THR A 271 0.50 22.40 6.77
N ALA A 272 -0.23 21.29 6.90
CA ALA A 272 0.07 20.22 7.81
C ALA A 272 1.50 19.85 7.46
N LYS A 273 2.42 20.33 8.30
CA LYS A 273 3.81 19.90 8.28
C LYS A 273 3.70 18.39 8.25
N ILE A 274 4.09 17.78 7.13
CA ILE A 274 4.24 16.35 7.09
C ILE A 274 5.38 16.13 8.05
N GLU A 275 5.04 15.85 9.31
CA GLU A 275 6.03 15.47 10.30
C GLU A 275 6.85 14.38 9.64
N VAL A 276 8.17 14.59 9.62
CA VAL A 276 9.09 13.63 9.05
C VAL A 276 8.77 12.34 9.77
N ALA A 277 8.14 11.42 9.05
CA ALA A 277 7.57 10.26 9.69
C ALA A 277 8.72 9.46 10.29
N VAL A 278 8.89 9.61 11.61
CA VAL A 278 9.77 8.80 12.43
C VAL A 278 9.45 7.35 12.06
N VAL A 279 10.48 6.54 11.87
CA VAL A 279 10.28 5.12 11.60
C VAL A 279 10.11 4.48 12.97
N PRO A 280 8.88 4.13 13.39
CA PRO A 280 8.70 3.57 14.72
C PRO A 280 9.27 2.16 14.78
N CYS A 281 9.68 1.77 15.98
CA CYS A 281 10.04 0.41 16.31
C CYS A 281 8.86 -0.51 15.98
N PRO A 282 9.08 -1.62 15.24
CA PRO A 282 8.01 -2.57 14.95
C PRO A 282 7.53 -3.37 16.18
N ILE A 283 8.22 -3.28 17.31
CA ILE A 283 7.95 -4.00 18.56
C ILE A 283 7.15 -3.10 19.52
N CYS A 284 7.77 -2.00 19.99
CA CYS A 284 7.16 -1.11 20.99
C CYS A 284 6.52 0.17 20.42
N GLY A 285 6.79 0.53 19.16
CA GLY A 285 6.30 1.76 18.55
C GLY A 285 7.15 3.02 18.79
N ASP A 286 8.17 2.93 19.64
CA ASP A 286 9.05 4.08 19.96
C ASP A 286 9.91 4.54 18.78
N GLU A 287 10.49 5.74 18.92
CA GLU A 287 11.45 6.26 17.97
C GLU A 287 12.72 5.38 17.93
N MET A 288 13.18 5.12 16.70
CA MET A 288 14.44 4.44 16.47
C MET A 288 15.55 5.48 16.20
N VAL A 289 16.77 5.20 16.66
CA VAL A 289 17.94 6.06 16.44
C VAL A 289 18.83 5.51 15.33
N ARG A 290 19.63 6.36 14.69
CA ARG A 290 20.53 5.94 13.62
C ARG A 290 21.80 5.35 14.20
N CYS A 291 22.18 4.15 13.75
CA CYS A 291 23.40 3.46 14.21
C CYS A 291 24.29 2.95 13.07
N PHE A 292 25.58 2.78 13.37
CA PHE A 292 26.48 1.87 12.66
C PHE A 292 26.51 0.52 13.35
N HIS A 293 26.71 -0.54 12.57
CA HIS A 293 26.92 -1.89 13.11
C HIS A 293 28.41 -2.21 13.11
N VAL A 294 28.94 -2.53 14.29
CA VAL A 294 30.35 -2.91 14.52
C VAL A 294 30.47 -4.36 15.03
N GLY A 295 29.34 -5.05 15.23
CA GLY A 295 29.31 -6.45 15.65
C GLY A 295 29.76 -7.44 14.58
N LYS A 296 29.89 -8.71 14.98
CA LYS A 296 30.34 -9.82 14.11
C LYS A 296 29.25 -10.32 13.15
N ARG A 297 27.97 -10.03 13.41
CA ARG A 297 26.84 -10.54 12.62
C ARG A 297 26.89 -10.06 11.17
N VAL A 298 26.72 -10.98 10.22
CA VAL A 298 26.59 -10.61 8.81
C VAL A 298 25.18 -10.04 8.55
N ILE A 299 25.10 -8.74 8.29
CA ILE A 299 23.86 -8.06 7.91
C ILE A 299 23.76 -8.00 6.38
N HIS A 300 22.83 -8.76 5.81
CA HIS A 300 22.57 -8.75 4.38
C HIS A 300 21.83 -7.48 3.96
N LYS A 301 22.54 -6.54 3.34
CA LYS A 301 22.03 -5.21 2.98
C LYS A 301 21.26 -5.16 1.66
N ASN A 302 21.46 -6.14 0.78
CA ASN A 302 20.84 -6.19 -0.55
C ASN A 302 19.44 -6.82 -0.48
N ILE A 303 18.40 -6.09 -0.93
CA ILE A 303 16.98 -6.49 -0.88
C ILE A 303 16.68 -7.79 -1.66
N GLY A 304 17.45 -8.07 -2.71
CA GLY A 304 17.33 -9.29 -3.50
C GLY A 304 17.96 -10.53 -2.85
N HIS A 305 18.76 -10.34 -1.79
CA HIS A 305 19.47 -11.44 -1.15
C HIS A 305 18.51 -12.39 -0.44
N LYS A 306 18.80 -13.70 -0.45
CA LYS A 306 17.93 -14.73 0.14
C LYS A 306 17.68 -14.57 1.65
N ASN A 307 18.71 -14.10 2.35
CA ASN A 307 18.71 -13.86 3.79
C ASN A 307 18.48 -12.38 4.13
N TYR A 308 17.95 -11.59 3.19
CA TYR A 308 17.64 -10.19 3.46
C TYR A 308 16.43 -10.10 4.39
N GLU A 309 16.63 -9.47 5.53
CA GLU A 309 15.57 -9.11 6.46
C GLU A 309 15.49 -7.59 6.57
N VAL A 310 14.27 -7.08 6.55
CA VAL A 310 14.01 -5.64 6.61
C VAL A 310 14.34 -5.11 7.98
N TRP A 311 13.95 -5.90 8.95
CA TRP A 311 14.18 -5.66 10.35
C TRP A 311 14.31 -7.02 11.03
N PHE A 312 15.06 -7.04 12.11
CA PHE A 312 15.31 -8.20 12.94
C PHE A 312 15.60 -7.75 14.38
N VAL A 313 15.67 -8.70 15.29
CA VAL A 313 16.17 -8.45 16.65
C VAL A 313 17.58 -8.97 16.80
N ASP A 314 18.37 -8.29 17.63
CA ASP A 314 19.77 -8.64 17.86
C ASP A 314 20.19 -8.22 19.26
N ASP A 315 21.30 -8.75 19.73
CA ASP A 315 21.83 -8.38 21.04
C ASP A 315 22.53 -7.01 20.96
N GLU A 316 22.32 -6.16 21.96
CA GLU A 316 22.92 -4.82 21.99
C GLU A 316 24.44 -4.89 22.15
N PHE A 317 24.92 -5.87 22.92
CA PHE A 317 26.32 -6.08 23.25
C PHE A 317 26.77 -7.47 22.79
N ASP A 318 28.06 -7.60 22.45
CA ASP A 318 28.70 -8.88 22.18
C ASP A 318 29.13 -9.61 23.47
N GLU A 319 29.74 -10.78 23.31
CA GLU A 319 30.23 -11.62 24.42
C GLU A 319 31.30 -10.91 25.29
N ASP A 320 31.99 -9.90 24.76
CA ASP A 320 32.99 -9.10 25.46
C ASP A 320 32.38 -7.83 26.11
N GLY A 321 31.05 -7.67 26.04
CA GLY A 321 30.33 -6.49 26.53
C GLY A 321 30.49 -5.24 25.65
N LYS A 322 31.02 -5.37 24.43
CA LYS A 322 31.16 -4.25 23.49
C LYS A 322 29.86 -4.05 22.70
N PRO A 323 29.46 -2.81 22.40
CA PRO A 323 28.20 -2.56 21.70
C PRO A 323 28.27 -3.03 20.25
N ASN A 324 27.30 -3.83 19.80
CA ASN A 324 27.13 -4.22 18.39
C ASN A 324 26.65 -3.03 17.53
N TYR A 325 25.96 -2.06 18.14
CA TYR A 325 25.32 -0.92 17.48
C TYR A 325 25.72 0.41 18.13
N VAL A 326 26.52 1.19 17.41
CA VAL A 326 27.01 2.50 17.87
C VAL A 326 26.16 3.61 17.25
N GLU A 327 25.58 4.47 18.08
CA GLU A 327 24.78 5.60 17.63
C GLU A 327 25.60 6.62 16.86
N VAL A 328 25.01 7.18 15.81
CA VAL A 328 25.64 8.25 15.02
C VAL A 328 25.36 9.60 15.68
N VAL A 329 26.27 10.05 16.54
CA VAL A 329 26.20 11.37 17.18
C VAL A 329 26.73 12.45 16.22
N GLY A 330 25.97 13.53 15.99
CA GLY A 330 26.46 14.72 15.28
C GLY A 330 26.16 14.84 13.77
N GLY A 331 25.38 13.94 13.18
CA GLY A 331 24.94 14.08 11.79
C GLY A 331 23.69 14.96 11.68
N ARG A 332 23.84 16.27 11.38
CA ARG A 332 22.71 17.15 11.00
C ARG A 332 21.79 16.42 10.02
N GLY A 333 20.48 16.47 10.29
CA GLY A 333 19.47 15.81 9.50
C GLY A 333 19.56 16.15 8.01
N PHE A 334 19.99 15.20 7.19
CA PHE A 334 19.72 15.23 5.76
C PHE A 334 18.27 14.80 5.53
N GLY A 335 17.37 15.75 5.80
CA GLY A 335 16.00 15.74 5.32
C GLY A 335 15.99 15.99 3.81
N GLY A 336 15.45 15.03 3.07
CA GLY A 336 15.24 15.08 1.62
C GLY A 336 14.13 14.12 1.19
#